data_AF-T0R128-F1
#
_entry.id   AF-T0R128-F1
#
_cell.length_a   1.000
_cell.length_b   1.000
_cell.length_c   1.000
_cell.angle_alpha   90.00
_cell.angle_beta   90.00
_cell.angle_gamma   90.00
#
_symmetry.space_group_name_H-M   'P 1'
#
loop_
_entity.id
_entity.type
_entity.pdbx_description
1 polymer ?
#
loop_
_entity_poly.entity_id
_entity_poly.type
_entity_poly.pdbx_seq_one_letter_code
_entity_poly.pdbx_strand_id
1 'polypeptide(L)'
;MGPKKGNMNSKAAAANERKAANDAEKNKKKSAQAEAAAAVEWAQGADARGSKRQQEEELKRQQADAKKAELKRLQEEEEAALSGVKAKAKTKNMKDMDKPWELALEPTGKKSNKGSRAKPAPAPRVIADPAPARPAGRHDIVFNDDIDLHENKNRHVSDALEATSVEDALALLSTDDKGNERHPERRAKAAYKAFEEVTMPQLKEDYPGLKLSQYKQRLSEMWRKSPQNPLNQDSKAYNAKN
;
A
#
# COMPACT_ATOMS: atom_id res chain seq x y z
N MET A 1 9.31 -38.44 54.05
CA MET A 1 8.29 -37.44 53.67
C MET A 1 8.70 -36.81 52.35
N GLY A 2 8.12 -37.22 51.22
CA GLY A 2 8.39 -36.59 49.91
C GLY A 2 7.62 -35.27 49.76
N PRO A 3 8.16 -34.25 49.06
CA PRO A 3 7.46 -32.99 48.87
C PRO A 3 6.18 -33.21 48.07
N LYS A 4 5.04 -32.73 48.61
CA LYS A 4 3.74 -32.80 47.94
C LYS A 4 3.85 -32.14 46.55
N LYS A 5 3.52 -32.88 45.50
CA LYS A 5 3.27 -32.36 44.14
C LYS A 5 1.97 -31.54 44.13
N GLY A 6 1.95 -30.46 44.89
CA GLY A 6 0.86 -29.49 44.93
C GLY A 6 1.03 -28.50 43.78
N ASN A 7 0.05 -28.51 42.88
CA ASN A 7 -0.33 -27.45 41.94
C ASN A 7 0.63 -26.25 41.86
N MET A 8 1.37 -26.12 40.75
CA MET A 8 2.31 -25.01 40.54
C MET A 8 1.64 -23.67 40.89
N ASN A 9 2.29 -22.88 41.75
CA ASN A 9 1.81 -21.56 42.12
C ASN A 9 1.53 -20.75 40.84
N SER A 10 0.34 -20.15 40.71
CA SER A 10 -0.09 -19.40 39.52
C SER A 10 0.95 -18.36 39.05
N LYS A 11 1.69 -17.75 39.98
CA LYS A 11 2.78 -16.81 39.65
C LYS A 11 4.00 -17.49 38.99
N ALA A 12 4.30 -18.74 39.35
CA ALA A 12 5.34 -19.55 38.72
C ALA A 12 4.90 -20.12 37.36
N ALA A 13 3.62 -20.51 37.23
CA ALA A 13 3.04 -20.87 35.93
C ALA A 13 3.12 -19.69 34.95
N ALA A 14 2.65 -18.49 35.34
CA ALA A 14 2.74 -17.28 34.52
C ALA A 14 4.19 -16.86 34.19
N ALA A 15 5.15 -17.13 35.07
CA ALA A 15 6.57 -16.89 34.78
C ALA A 15 7.13 -17.86 33.74
N ASN A 16 6.77 -19.15 33.84
CA ASN A 16 7.14 -20.17 32.85
C ASN A 16 6.45 -19.92 31.49
N GLU A 17 5.20 -19.48 31.47
CA GLU A 17 4.47 -19.08 30.25
C GLU A 17 5.15 -17.89 29.56
N ARG A 18 5.54 -16.85 30.31
CA ARG A 18 6.30 -15.71 29.74
C ARG A 18 7.66 -16.13 29.19
N LYS A 19 8.36 -17.05 29.88
CA LYS A 19 9.62 -17.58 29.40
C LYS A 19 9.42 -18.41 28.12
N ALA A 20 8.42 -19.29 28.10
CA ALA A 20 8.04 -20.08 26.93
C ALA A 20 7.61 -19.21 25.74
N ALA A 21 6.91 -18.10 25.98
CA ALA A 21 6.56 -17.13 24.93
C ALA A 21 7.81 -16.44 24.35
N ASN A 22 8.75 -15.99 25.19
CA ASN A 22 10.02 -15.42 24.74
C ASN A 22 10.89 -16.44 23.98
N ASP A 23 10.95 -17.68 24.46
CA ASP A 23 11.69 -18.77 23.79
C ASP A 23 11.00 -19.15 22.46
N ALA A 24 9.66 -19.13 22.39
CA ALA A 24 8.90 -19.33 21.15
C ALA A 24 9.11 -18.18 20.16
N GLU A 25 9.15 -16.92 20.59
CA GLU A 25 9.52 -15.78 19.74
C GLU A 25 10.95 -15.90 19.22
N LYS A 26 11.90 -16.29 20.07
CA LYS A 26 13.30 -16.50 19.70
C LYS A 26 13.43 -17.62 18.68
N ASN A 27 12.70 -18.72 18.87
CA ASN A 27 12.62 -19.82 17.91
C ASN A 27 11.94 -19.41 16.60
N LYS A 28 10.87 -18.60 16.64
CA LYS A 28 10.21 -18.06 15.44
C LYS A 28 11.12 -17.11 14.66
N LYS A 29 11.86 -16.23 15.35
CA LYS A 29 12.88 -15.35 14.74
C LYS A 29 14.00 -16.19 14.11
N LYS A 30 14.48 -17.23 14.81
CA LYS A 30 15.52 -18.14 14.29
C LYS A 30 15.04 -18.98 13.11
N SER A 31 13.80 -19.48 13.12
CA SER A 31 13.23 -20.23 11.99
C SER A 31 12.96 -19.33 10.80
N ALA A 32 12.46 -18.11 10.99
CA ALA A 32 12.30 -17.13 9.91
C ALA A 32 13.65 -16.71 9.30
N GLN A 33 14.71 -16.58 10.12
CA GLN A 33 16.07 -16.36 9.63
C GLN A 33 16.62 -17.57 8.86
N ALA A 34 16.35 -18.80 9.31
CA ALA A 34 16.75 -20.02 8.60
C ALA A 34 15.98 -20.20 7.28
N GLU A 35 14.69 -19.86 7.26
CA GLU A 35 13.85 -19.86 6.05
C GLU A 35 14.31 -18.79 5.06
N ALA A 36 14.64 -17.57 5.52
CA ALA A 36 15.21 -16.52 4.69
C ALA A 36 16.59 -16.91 4.13
N ALA A 37 17.45 -17.54 4.94
CA ALA A 37 18.75 -18.04 4.49
C ALA A 37 18.58 -19.16 3.44
N ALA A 38 17.68 -20.11 3.68
CA ALA A 38 17.34 -21.15 2.72
C ALA A 38 16.76 -20.54 1.42
N ALA A 39 15.87 -19.55 1.50
CA ALA A 39 15.33 -18.87 0.33
C ALA A 39 16.43 -18.19 -0.50
N VAL A 40 17.44 -17.60 0.14
CA VAL A 40 18.63 -17.04 -0.54
C VAL A 40 19.52 -18.14 -1.15
N GLU A 41 19.63 -19.30 -0.52
CA GLU A 41 20.36 -20.46 -1.06
C GLU A 41 19.65 -21.04 -2.30
N TRP A 42 18.34 -21.32 -2.21
CA TRP A 42 17.52 -21.78 -3.33
C TRP A 42 17.41 -20.75 -4.47
N ALA A 43 17.49 -19.44 -4.17
CA ALA A 43 17.48 -18.39 -5.18
C ALA A 43 18.77 -18.30 -6.01
N GLN A 44 19.92 -18.80 -5.52
CA GLN A 44 21.19 -18.74 -6.26
C GLN A 44 21.21 -19.60 -7.55
N GLY A 45 20.29 -20.57 -7.68
CA GLY A 45 20.09 -21.36 -8.89
C GLY A 45 18.93 -20.90 -9.79
N ALA A 46 18.17 -19.88 -9.39
CA ALA A 46 16.98 -19.44 -10.13
C ALA A 46 17.35 -18.48 -11.28
N ASP A 47 16.63 -18.56 -12.42
CA ASP A 47 16.80 -17.60 -13.51
C ASP A 47 16.21 -16.23 -13.15
N ALA A 48 17.01 -15.42 -12.45
CA ALA A 48 16.67 -14.06 -12.06
C ALA A 48 16.39 -13.14 -13.28
N ARG A 49 16.91 -13.45 -14.48
CA ARG A 49 16.67 -12.66 -15.69
C ARG A 49 15.33 -13.04 -16.34
N GLY A 50 15.03 -14.33 -16.41
CA GLY A 50 13.73 -14.85 -16.83
C GLY A 50 12.60 -14.36 -15.92
N SER A 51 12.77 -14.53 -14.60
CA SER A 51 11.82 -14.06 -13.57
C SER A 51 11.59 -12.54 -13.66
N LYS A 52 12.67 -11.73 -13.76
CA LYS A 52 12.53 -10.28 -13.91
C LYS A 52 11.79 -9.89 -15.20
N ARG A 53 12.05 -10.57 -16.33
CA ARG A 53 11.34 -10.32 -17.59
C ARG A 53 9.84 -10.65 -17.47
N GLN A 54 9.49 -11.76 -16.83
CA GLN A 54 8.10 -12.13 -16.57
C GLN A 54 7.40 -11.11 -15.67
N GLN A 55 8.06 -10.65 -14.59
CA GLN A 55 7.53 -9.60 -13.71
C GLN A 55 7.35 -8.26 -14.45
N GLU A 56 8.30 -7.86 -15.30
CA GLU A 56 8.21 -6.63 -16.09
C GLU A 56 7.11 -6.71 -17.17
N GLU A 57 6.96 -7.87 -17.82
CA GLU A 57 5.89 -8.12 -18.78
C GLU A 57 4.50 -8.13 -18.12
N GLU A 58 4.36 -8.75 -16.95
CA GLU A 58 3.11 -8.77 -16.20
C GLU A 58 2.75 -7.39 -15.64
N LEU A 59 3.72 -6.63 -15.12
CA LEU A 59 3.50 -5.22 -14.73
C LEU A 59 3.12 -4.35 -15.93
N LYS A 60 3.78 -4.53 -17.08
CA LYS A 60 3.46 -3.79 -18.32
C LYS A 60 2.07 -4.15 -18.83
N ARG A 61 1.66 -5.41 -18.73
CA ARG A 61 0.31 -5.87 -19.04
C ARG A 61 -0.71 -5.26 -18.09
N GLN A 62 -0.49 -5.31 -16.78
CA GLN A 62 -1.37 -4.67 -15.78
C GLN A 62 -1.50 -3.16 -16.01
N GLN A 63 -0.41 -2.46 -16.36
CA GLN A 63 -0.47 -1.04 -16.71
C GLN A 63 -1.24 -0.77 -18.01
N ALA A 64 -1.12 -1.65 -19.02
CA ALA A 64 -1.90 -1.54 -20.25
C ALA A 64 -3.39 -1.81 -20.00
N ASP A 65 -3.72 -2.83 -19.20
CA ASP A 65 -5.08 -3.17 -18.81
C ASP A 65 -5.70 -2.06 -17.94
N ALA A 66 -4.95 -1.45 -17.02
CA ALA A 66 -5.37 -0.28 -16.23
C ALA A 66 -5.63 0.95 -17.11
N LYS A 67 -4.70 1.31 -18.01
CA LYS A 67 -4.88 2.43 -18.96
C LYS A 67 -6.06 2.21 -19.89
N LYS A 68 -6.29 0.97 -20.32
CA LYS A 68 -7.45 0.60 -21.13
C LYS A 68 -8.76 0.68 -20.34
N ALA A 69 -8.75 0.33 -19.06
CA ALA A 69 -9.89 0.49 -18.17
C ALA A 69 -10.23 1.96 -17.92
N GLU A 70 -9.24 2.82 -17.69
CA GLU A 70 -9.45 4.28 -17.53
C GLU A 70 -9.96 4.93 -18.82
N LEU A 71 -9.35 4.62 -19.98
CA LEU A 71 -9.83 5.13 -21.27
C LEU A 71 -11.27 4.67 -21.56
N LYS A 72 -11.61 3.41 -21.23
CA LYS A 72 -12.98 2.91 -21.36
C LYS A 72 -13.94 3.64 -20.41
N ARG A 73 -13.54 3.90 -19.15
CA ARG A 73 -14.34 4.66 -18.19
C ARG A 73 -14.63 6.07 -18.71
N LEU A 74 -13.62 6.73 -19.28
CA LEU A 74 -13.74 8.08 -19.83
C LEU A 74 -14.63 8.10 -21.07
N GLN A 75 -14.52 7.11 -21.96
CA GLN A 75 -15.46 6.94 -23.08
C GLN A 75 -16.90 6.70 -22.60
N GLU A 76 -17.12 5.86 -21.59
CA GLU A 76 -18.46 5.62 -21.01
C GLU A 76 -19.03 6.89 -20.35
N GLU A 77 -18.18 7.71 -19.73
CA GLU A 77 -18.55 8.99 -19.13
C GLU A 77 -18.90 10.05 -20.19
N GLU A 78 -18.18 10.08 -21.32
CA GLU A 78 -18.51 10.89 -22.50
C GLU A 78 -19.79 10.40 -23.21
N GLU A 79 -19.98 9.09 -23.39
CA GLU A 79 -21.21 8.52 -23.96
C GLU A 79 -22.43 8.75 -23.05
N ALA A 80 -22.25 8.72 -21.72
CA ALA A 80 -23.28 9.13 -20.76
C ALA A 80 -23.61 10.63 -20.88
N ALA A 81 -22.61 11.50 -21.02
CA ALA A 81 -22.82 12.92 -21.23
C ALA A 81 -23.55 13.22 -22.57
N LEU A 82 -23.12 12.59 -23.68
CA LEU A 82 -23.75 12.77 -25.00
C LEU A 82 -25.15 12.15 -25.09
N SER A 83 -25.43 11.06 -24.38
CA SER A 83 -26.78 10.49 -24.30
C SER A 83 -27.71 11.36 -23.45
N GLY A 84 -27.21 11.98 -22.38
CA GLY A 84 -27.96 12.99 -21.60
C GLY A 84 -28.36 14.23 -22.41
N VAL A 85 -27.53 14.68 -23.35
CA VAL A 85 -27.82 15.86 -24.19
C VAL A 85 -28.83 15.56 -25.32
N LYS A 86 -29.00 14.29 -25.74
CA LYS A 86 -29.93 13.90 -26.83
C LYS A 86 -31.42 14.00 -26.48
N ALA A 87 -31.79 14.50 -25.31
CA ALA A 87 -33.18 14.76 -24.92
C ALA A 87 -33.74 16.14 -25.39
N LYS A 88 -32.92 17.06 -25.94
CA LYS A 88 -33.40 18.37 -26.44
C LYS A 88 -32.70 18.86 -27.72
N ALA A 89 -32.94 18.20 -28.86
CA ALA A 89 -32.77 18.82 -30.18
C ALA A 89 -33.62 18.12 -31.25
N LYS A 90 -34.72 18.75 -31.67
CA LYS A 90 -35.53 18.29 -32.81
C LYS A 90 -35.95 19.48 -33.67
N THR A 91 -35.06 19.92 -34.56
CA THR A 91 -35.39 20.78 -35.72
C THR A 91 -34.44 20.47 -36.87
N LYS A 92 -34.97 20.56 -38.10
CA LYS A 92 -34.28 20.17 -39.33
C LYS A 92 -33.14 21.15 -39.69
N ASN A 93 -32.03 20.64 -40.21
CA ASN A 93 -31.79 20.68 -41.65
C ASN A 93 -30.68 19.69 -42.07
N MET A 94 -30.79 19.19 -43.30
CA MET A 94 -29.72 18.47 -44.00
C MET A 94 -29.04 19.43 -44.98
N LYS A 95 -27.88 19.00 -45.52
CA LYS A 95 -26.87 19.80 -46.25
C LYS A 95 -26.08 20.74 -45.30
N ASP A 96 -24.75 20.82 -45.34
CA ASP A 96 -23.77 20.26 -46.30
C ASP A 96 -22.65 19.44 -45.63
N MET A 97 -22.02 18.56 -46.42
CA MET A 97 -20.92 17.68 -46.02
C MET A 97 -19.64 18.16 -46.72
N ASP A 98 -18.94 19.14 -46.14
CA ASP A 98 -17.62 19.55 -46.62
C ASP A 98 -16.55 19.37 -45.54
N LYS A 99 -15.46 18.70 -45.91
CA LYS A 99 -14.34 18.32 -45.03
C LYS A 99 -13.31 19.45 -45.00
N PRO A 100 -13.04 20.09 -43.84
CA PRO A 100 -11.97 21.08 -43.73
C PRO A 100 -10.67 20.44 -43.21
N TRP A 101 -10.06 19.50 -43.95
CA TRP A 101 -8.75 18.95 -43.55
C TRP A 101 -7.78 18.58 -44.70
N GLU A 102 -8.25 18.37 -45.94
CA GLU A 102 -7.36 18.05 -47.07
C GLU A 102 -6.61 19.27 -47.68
N LEU A 103 -6.89 20.50 -47.22
CA LEU A 103 -6.18 21.71 -47.68
C LEU A 103 -4.83 21.95 -46.98
N ALA A 104 -4.37 21.03 -46.14
CA ALA A 104 -3.15 21.16 -45.32
C ALA A 104 -1.99 20.24 -45.75
N LEU A 105 -2.13 19.46 -46.84
CA LEU A 105 -1.13 18.50 -47.30
C LEU A 105 -0.80 18.61 -48.80
N GLU A 106 -0.52 19.83 -49.30
CA GLU A 106 0.16 19.99 -50.59
C GLU A 106 1.70 19.94 -50.44
N PRO A 107 2.39 18.91 -50.98
CA PRO A 107 3.85 18.89 -51.05
C PRO A 107 4.35 19.66 -52.27
N THR A 108 4.65 20.95 -52.12
CA THR A 108 5.26 21.74 -53.20
C THR A 108 6.66 21.23 -53.57
N GLY A 109 6.92 21.13 -54.87
CA GLY A 109 7.98 20.27 -55.42
C GLY A 109 9.41 20.83 -55.41
N LYS A 110 10.36 19.88 -55.48
CA LYS A 110 11.81 20.07 -55.72
C LYS A 110 12.11 21.01 -56.91
N LYS A 111 13.21 21.78 -56.82
CA LYS A 111 14.39 21.70 -57.74
C LYS A 111 15.49 22.74 -57.48
N SER A 112 16.73 22.28 -57.71
CA SER A 112 18.00 23.00 -57.96
C SER A 112 18.84 23.33 -56.72
N ASN A 113 20.16 23.13 -56.67
CA ASN A 113 21.16 23.05 -57.75
C ASN A 113 22.28 22.00 -57.45
N LYS A 114 22.89 21.41 -58.48
CA LYS A 114 23.94 20.35 -58.40
C LYS A 114 25.28 20.84 -58.94
N GLY A 115 26.15 21.30 -58.02
CA GLY A 115 27.60 21.03 -57.96
C GLY A 115 28.54 21.31 -59.15
N SER A 116 29.54 22.16 -58.90
CA SER A 116 30.92 22.08 -59.45
C SER A 116 31.83 22.97 -58.56
N ARG A 117 33.14 22.74 -58.32
CA ARG A 117 34.10 21.67 -58.69
C ARG A 117 35.28 21.73 -57.67
N ALA A 118 35.93 20.60 -57.33
CA ALA A 118 37.18 20.59 -56.53
C ALA A 118 38.41 20.98 -57.41
N LYS A 119 39.66 21.24 -56.97
CA LYS A 119 40.58 20.85 -55.85
C LYS A 119 41.72 21.94 -55.73
N PRO A 120 42.91 21.76 -55.09
CA PRO A 120 43.40 20.90 -53.98
C PRO A 120 44.13 21.67 -52.83
N ALA A 121 44.60 20.96 -51.79
CA ALA A 121 45.54 21.44 -50.76
C ALA A 121 47.02 21.25 -51.18
N PRO A 122 48.03 21.83 -50.48
CA PRO A 122 48.52 21.31 -49.18
C PRO A 122 48.47 22.41 -48.07
N ALA A 123 49.10 22.38 -46.89
CA ALA A 123 50.09 21.50 -46.24
C ALA A 123 49.88 21.48 -44.69
N PRO A 124 50.52 20.59 -43.89
CA PRO A 124 50.13 20.38 -42.49
C PRO A 124 50.74 21.40 -41.52
N ARG A 125 49.98 21.80 -40.49
CA ARG A 125 50.52 22.45 -39.28
C ARG A 125 50.26 21.58 -38.06
N VAL A 126 51.32 21.51 -37.25
CA VAL A 126 51.58 20.62 -36.12
C VAL A 126 50.43 20.58 -35.10
N ILE A 127 50.19 19.39 -34.56
CA ILE A 127 49.32 19.14 -33.39
C ILE A 127 49.82 19.98 -32.21
N ALA A 128 48.92 20.70 -31.55
CA ALA A 128 49.12 21.25 -30.23
C ALA A 128 47.92 20.86 -29.37
N ASP A 129 48.17 20.18 -28.26
CA ASP A 129 47.12 19.64 -27.38
C ASP A 129 46.26 20.77 -26.78
N PRO A 130 44.92 20.70 -26.85
CA PRO A 130 44.09 21.56 -26.03
C PRO A 130 44.21 21.09 -24.57
N ALA A 131 44.77 21.94 -23.71
CA ALA A 131 44.92 21.67 -22.29
C ALA A 131 43.56 21.29 -21.64
N PRO A 132 43.53 20.35 -20.69
CA PRO A 132 42.29 19.93 -20.06
C PRO A 132 41.61 21.10 -19.35
N ALA A 133 40.29 21.22 -19.55
CA ALA A 133 39.47 22.24 -18.91
C ALA A 133 39.62 22.16 -17.38
N ARG A 134 39.81 23.31 -16.74
CA ARG A 134 39.81 23.41 -15.28
C ARG A 134 38.42 23.04 -14.76
N PRO A 135 38.29 22.32 -13.62
CA PRO A 135 36.99 22.11 -13.00
C PRO A 135 36.38 23.47 -12.63
N ALA A 136 35.07 23.62 -12.89
CA ALA A 136 34.33 24.85 -12.65
C ALA A 136 34.52 25.36 -11.21
N GLY A 137 34.82 26.65 -11.07
CA GLY A 137 35.00 27.27 -9.76
C GLY A 137 33.67 27.50 -9.04
N ARG A 138 33.72 27.78 -7.73
CA ARG A 138 32.54 28.11 -6.89
C ARG A 138 31.64 29.22 -7.48
N HIS A 139 32.18 30.08 -8.34
CA HIS A 139 31.50 31.22 -8.96
C HIS A 139 30.96 30.95 -10.38
N ASP A 140 31.17 29.76 -10.95
CA ASP A 140 30.58 29.33 -12.24
C ASP A 140 29.19 28.69 -12.08
N ILE A 141 28.72 28.50 -10.85
CA ILE A 141 27.37 27.96 -10.59
C ILE A 141 26.35 29.07 -10.80
N VAL A 142 25.94 29.25 -12.06
CA VAL A 142 24.75 30.04 -12.39
C VAL A 142 23.52 29.23 -11.95
N PHE A 143 22.91 29.64 -10.84
CA PHE A 143 21.59 29.16 -10.47
C PHE A 143 20.57 29.81 -11.40
N ASN A 144 20.19 29.11 -12.47
CA ASN A 144 18.92 29.38 -13.13
C ASN A 144 17.80 28.97 -12.17
N ASP A 145 16.83 29.87 -11.94
CA ASP A 145 15.63 29.54 -11.14
C ASP A 145 14.73 28.49 -11.83
N ASP A 146 14.97 28.19 -13.11
CA ASP A 146 14.31 27.14 -13.91
C ASP A 146 14.83 25.70 -13.63
N ILE A 147 15.44 25.43 -12.46
CA ILE A 147 15.83 24.07 -12.08
C ILE A 147 14.59 23.33 -11.56
N ASP A 148 14.03 22.44 -12.39
CA ASP A 148 13.01 21.47 -11.98
C ASP A 148 13.53 20.62 -10.81
N LEU A 149 13.15 21.01 -9.59
CA LEU A 149 13.46 20.32 -8.34
C LEU A 149 12.73 18.97 -8.31
N HIS A 150 13.37 17.95 -8.87
CA HIS A 150 12.82 16.60 -8.92
C HIS A 150 12.58 16.05 -7.50
N GLU A 151 11.32 15.71 -7.20
CA GLU A 151 10.93 15.17 -5.91
C GLU A 151 11.77 13.94 -5.53
N ASN A 152 12.22 13.89 -4.27
CA ASN A 152 12.96 12.75 -3.76
C ASN A 152 12.03 11.55 -3.59
N LYS A 153 11.98 10.68 -4.60
CA LYS A 153 11.15 9.46 -4.67
C LYS A 153 11.32 8.48 -3.51
N ASN A 154 12.35 8.64 -2.67
CA ASN A 154 12.52 7.85 -1.44
C ASN A 154 11.78 8.43 -0.23
N ARG A 155 11.28 9.66 -0.31
CA ARG A 155 10.49 10.32 0.75
C ARG A 155 9.06 10.50 0.25
N HIS A 156 8.21 9.52 0.52
CA HIS A 156 6.78 9.62 0.22
C HIS A 156 6.14 10.72 1.08
N VAL A 157 5.23 11.51 0.50
CA VAL A 157 4.50 12.57 1.22
C VAL A 157 3.75 12.02 2.44
N SER A 158 3.34 10.76 2.40
CA SER A 158 2.71 10.04 3.52
C SER A 158 3.61 9.79 4.74
N ASP A 159 4.92 9.96 4.62
CA ASP A 159 5.89 9.80 5.73
C ASP A 159 6.16 11.15 6.44
N ALA A 160 5.68 12.26 5.86
CA ALA A 160 5.67 13.58 6.48
C ALA A 160 4.34 13.76 7.25
N LEU A 161 4.33 13.36 8.52
CA LEU A 161 3.22 13.62 9.44
C LEU A 161 3.23 15.09 9.88
N GLU A 162 2.75 15.97 9.01
CA GLU A 162 2.71 17.42 9.22
C GLU A 162 1.55 17.84 10.13
N ALA A 163 1.79 17.80 11.45
CA ALA A 163 0.87 18.34 12.43
C ALA A 163 0.82 19.88 12.37
N THR A 164 -0.31 20.46 11.96
CA THR A 164 -0.48 21.92 11.89
C THR A 164 -1.23 22.53 13.08
N SER A 165 -1.95 21.71 13.87
CA SER A 165 -2.57 22.11 15.15
C SER A 165 -2.04 21.29 16.33
N VAL A 166 -2.26 21.80 17.55
CA VAL A 166 -1.91 21.10 18.80
C VAL A 166 -2.70 19.79 18.93
N GLU A 167 -3.99 19.80 18.58
CA GLU A 167 -4.86 18.61 18.58
C GLU A 167 -4.42 17.56 17.56
N ASP A 168 -3.87 18.01 16.42
CA ASP A 168 -3.37 17.16 15.34
C ASP A 168 -2.03 16.51 15.72
N ALA A 169 -1.13 17.29 16.35
CA ALA A 169 0.08 16.76 16.97
C ALA A 169 -0.22 15.78 18.11
N LEU A 170 -1.25 16.06 18.91
CA LEU A 170 -1.75 15.15 19.94
C LEU A 170 -2.35 13.89 19.34
N ALA A 171 -3.10 13.97 18.24
CA ALA A 171 -3.66 12.79 17.56
C ALA A 171 -2.56 11.89 16.98
N LEU A 172 -1.56 12.48 16.33
CA LEU A 172 -0.40 11.76 15.76
C LEU A 172 0.51 11.14 16.81
N LEU A 173 0.62 11.76 18.00
CA LEU A 173 1.37 11.21 19.14
C LEU A 173 0.52 10.30 20.06
N SER A 174 -0.81 10.32 19.90
CA SER A 174 -1.73 9.53 20.73
C SER A 174 -1.61 8.05 20.38
N THR A 175 -0.84 7.34 21.20
CA THR A 175 -0.77 5.87 21.19
C THR A 175 -2.03 5.21 21.78
N ASP A 176 -3.18 5.89 21.77
CA ASP A 176 -4.49 5.32 22.06
C ASP A 176 -5.04 4.49 20.89
N ASP A 177 -4.19 3.65 20.30
CA ASP A 177 -4.58 2.47 19.51
C ASP A 177 -5.17 1.37 20.44
N LYS A 178 -6.01 1.81 21.40
CA LYS A 178 -7.15 1.04 21.88
C LYS A 178 -8.22 0.91 20.77
N GLY A 179 -8.05 1.63 19.67
CA GLY A 179 -8.72 1.44 18.39
C GLY A 179 -8.62 0.00 17.88
N ASN A 180 -9.58 -0.81 18.29
CA ASN A 180 -9.82 -2.17 17.77
C ASN A 180 -8.70 -3.17 18.08
N GLU A 181 -8.64 -3.60 19.35
CA GLU A 181 -7.87 -4.75 19.82
C GLU A 181 -7.97 -5.91 18.81
N ARG A 182 -6.83 -6.18 18.16
CA ARG A 182 -6.72 -7.02 16.95
C ARG A 182 -6.69 -8.51 17.28
N HIS A 183 -6.54 -8.86 18.56
CA HIS A 183 -6.59 -10.23 19.07
C HIS A 183 -8.02 -10.60 19.50
N PRO A 184 -8.64 -11.64 18.90
CA PRO A 184 -10.00 -12.05 19.24
C PRO A 184 -10.14 -12.42 20.72
N GLU A 185 -9.08 -12.94 21.36
CA GLU A 185 -9.09 -13.27 22.79
C GLU A 185 -9.23 -12.06 23.72
N ARG A 186 -8.61 -10.92 23.35
CA ARG A 186 -8.63 -9.72 24.19
C ARG A 186 -9.89 -8.90 23.93
N ARG A 187 -10.40 -8.92 22.69
CA ARG A 187 -11.77 -8.51 22.37
C ARG A 187 -12.81 -9.35 23.12
N ALA A 188 -12.65 -10.67 23.19
CA ALA A 188 -13.54 -11.56 23.94
C ALA A 188 -13.53 -11.27 25.45
N LYS A 189 -12.36 -10.96 26.04
CA LYS A 189 -12.26 -10.57 27.46
C LYS A 189 -12.91 -9.21 27.73
N ALA A 190 -12.72 -8.22 26.86
CA ALA A 190 -13.36 -6.91 26.98
C ALA A 190 -14.89 -7.01 26.83
N ALA A 191 -15.37 -7.72 25.81
CA ALA A 191 -16.79 -7.92 25.57
C ALA A 191 -17.46 -8.80 26.64
N TYR A 192 -16.76 -9.82 27.17
CA TYR A 192 -17.23 -10.58 28.33
C TYR A 192 -17.40 -9.70 29.57
N LYS A 193 -16.47 -8.76 29.84
CA LYS A 193 -16.57 -7.83 30.96
C LYS A 193 -17.79 -6.90 30.81
N ALA A 194 -18.01 -6.35 29.62
CA ALA A 194 -19.18 -5.52 29.32
C ALA A 194 -20.49 -6.32 29.46
N PHE A 195 -20.51 -7.58 29.02
CA PHE A 195 -21.63 -8.49 29.22
C PHE A 195 -21.84 -8.86 30.70
N GLU A 196 -20.77 -9.09 31.46
CA GLU A 196 -20.84 -9.35 32.90
C GLU A 196 -21.47 -8.16 33.65
N GLU A 197 -21.07 -6.93 33.35
CA GLU A 197 -21.61 -5.72 33.99
C GLU A 197 -23.11 -5.49 33.70
N VAL A 198 -23.59 -5.81 32.48
CA VAL A 198 -25.01 -5.69 32.10
C VAL A 198 -25.85 -6.85 32.63
N THR A 199 -25.35 -8.09 32.57
CA THR A 199 -26.14 -9.30 32.83
C THR A 199 -26.11 -9.75 34.31
N MET A 200 -25.08 -9.36 35.08
CA MET A 200 -25.03 -9.64 36.53
C MET A 200 -26.18 -9.06 37.37
N PRO A 201 -26.66 -7.81 37.19
CA PRO A 201 -27.81 -7.32 37.95
C PRO A 201 -29.08 -8.13 37.63
N GLN A 202 -29.36 -8.37 36.35
CA GLN A 202 -30.52 -9.17 35.90
C GLN A 202 -30.51 -10.58 36.51
N LEU A 203 -29.37 -11.28 36.48
CA LEU A 203 -29.25 -12.61 37.10
C LEU A 203 -29.51 -12.62 38.61
N LYS A 204 -29.18 -11.53 39.31
CA LYS A 204 -29.42 -11.40 40.76
C LYS A 204 -30.89 -11.09 41.10
N GLU A 205 -31.62 -10.46 40.17
CA GLU A 205 -33.05 -10.20 40.28
C GLU A 205 -33.86 -11.45 39.94
N ASP A 206 -33.51 -12.16 38.86
CA ASP A 206 -34.18 -13.40 38.42
C ASP A 206 -33.97 -14.58 39.39
N TYR A 207 -32.79 -14.69 40.00
CA TYR A 207 -32.39 -15.82 40.83
C TYR A 207 -31.79 -15.39 42.19
N PRO A 208 -32.56 -14.71 43.07
CA PRO A 208 -32.05 -14.25 44.35
C PRO A 208 -31.56 -15.43 45.22
N GLY A 209 -30.46 -15.23 45.94
CA GLY A 209 -29.88 -16.23 46.86
C GLY A 209 -28.93 -17.25 46.22
N LEU A 210 -28.70 -17.23 44.91
CA LEU A 210 -27.76 -18.12 44.24
C LEU A 210 -26.29 -17.76 44.57
N LYS A 211 -25.37 -18.74 44.59
CA LYS A 211 -23.96 -18.49 44.91
C LYS A 211 -23.24 -17.82 43.73
N LEU A 212 -22.26 -16.94 44.01
CA LEU A 212 -21.48 -16.24 42.96
C LEU A 212 -20.85 -17.17 41.90
N SER A 213 -20.45 -18.39 42.29
CA SER A 213 -19.95 -19.40 41.34
C SER A 213 -21.00 -19.89 40.35
N GLN A 214 -22.26 -19.98 40.77
CA GLN A 214 -23.39 -20.45 39.95
C GLN A 214 -23.89 -19.33 39.02
N TYR A 215 -23.92 -18.06 39.49
CA TYR A 215 -24.13 -16.91 38.59
C TYR A 215 -23.07 -16.88 37.49
N LYS A 216 -21.78 -17.02 37.84
CA LYS A 216 -20.68 -17.07 36.85
C LYS A 216 -20.79 -18.24 35.87
N GLN A 217 -21.28 -19.40 36.31
CA GLN A 217 -21.55 -20.53 35.42
C GLN A 217 -22.67 -20.20 34.43
N ARG A 218 -23.82 -19.69 34.90
CA ARG A 218 -24.94 -19.26 34.04
C ARG A 218 -24.53 -18.16 33.07
N LEU A 219 -23.73 -17.19 33.54
CA LEU A 219 -23.22 -16.09 32.73
C LEU A 219 -22.24 -16.59 31.66
N SER A 220 -21.41 -17.60 31.95
CA SER A 220 -20.57 -18.28 30.96
C SER A 220 -21.40 -19.05 29.91
N GLU A 221 -22.47 -19.73 30.32
CA GLU A 221 -23.39 -20.44 29.41
C GLU A 221 -24.15 -19.48 28.49
N MET A 222 -24.64 -18.35 29.02
CA MET A 222 -25.27 -17.28 28.25
C MET A 222 -24.26 -16.62 27.31
N TRP A 223 -23.06 -16.32 27.78
CA TRP A 223 -21.98 -15.73 26.99
C TRP A 223 -21.61 -16.60 25.78
N ARG A 224 -21.45 -17.92 25.98
CA ARG A 224 -21.15 -18.87 24.89
C ARG A 224 -22.23 -18.90 23.80
N LYS A 225 -23.48 -18.57 24.15
CA LYS A 225 -24.62 -18.48 23.22
C LYS A 225 -24.88 -17.06 22.71
N SER A 226 -24.25 -16.05 23.30
CA SER A 226 -24.52 -14.64 23.00
C SER A 226 -23.95 -14.25 21.63
N PRO A 227 -24.67 -13.46 20.81
CA PRO A 227 -24.13 -12.88 19.58
C PRO A 227 -23.06 -11.81 19.84
N GLN A 228 -22.96 -11.29 21.08
CA GLN A 228 -21.91 -10.36 21.49
C GLN A 228 -20.55 -11.03 21.71
N ASN A 229 -20.48 -12.36 21.70
CA ASN A 229 -19.23 -13.10 21.79
C ASN A 229 -18.48 -13.05 20.45
N PRO A 230 -17.30 -12.42 20.35
CA PRO A 230 -16.56 -12.32 19.09
C PRO A 230 -15.99 -13.66 18.58
N LEU A 231 -16.10 -14.75 19.36
CA LEU A 231 -15.85 -16.12 18.86
C LEU A 231 -17.04 -16.71 18.09
N ASN A 232 -18.25 -16.17 18.26
CA ASN A 232 -19.46 -16.56 17.53
C ASN A 232 -19.70 -15.68 16.29
N GLN A 233 -18.85 -14.67 16.08
CA GLN A 233 -18.91 -13.77 14.94
C GLN A 233 -17.91 -14.24 13.88
N ASP A 234 -18.34 -14.31 12.62
CA ASP A 234 -17.47 -14.68 11.51
C ASP A 234 -16.31 -13.68 11.40
N SER A 235 -15.12 -14.12 11.82
CA SER A 235 -13.94 -13.28 11.75
C SER A 235 -13.53 -13.13 10.28
N LYS A 236 -13.80 -11.93 9.71
CA LYS A 236 -13.44 -11.59 8.33
C LYS A 236 -11.99 -12.01 8.07
N ALA A 237 -11.82 -12.93 7.12
CA ALA A 237 -10.51 -13.47 6.79
C ALA A 237 -9.56 -12.35 6.34
N TYR A 238 -8.28 -12.49 6.64
CA TYR A 238 -7.23 -11.49 6.33
C TYR A 238 -7.15 -11.10 4.83
N ASN A 239 -7.65 -11.96 3.93
CA ASN A 239 -7.70 -11.73 2.49
C ASN A 239 -9.04 -11.10 1.99
N ALA A 240 -9.96 -10.72 2.89
CA ALA A 240 -11.14 -9.95 2.51
C ALA A 240 -10.71 -8.52 2.15
N LYS A 241 -10.43 -8.28 0.86
CA LYS A 241 -10.32 -6.92 0.31
C LYS A 241 -11.63 -6.17 0.58
N ASN A 242 -11.50 -4.93 1.06
CA ASN A 242 -12.57 -3.93 1.01
C ASN A 242 -12.79 -3.50 -0.45
#